data_AF-A0A373FQU2-F1
#
_entry.id   AF-A0A373FQU2-F1
#
_cell.length_a   1.000
_cell.length_b   1.000
_cell.length_c   1.000
_cell.angle_alpha   90.00
_cell.angle_beta   90.00
_cell.angle_gamma   90.00
#
_symmetry.space_group_name_H-M   'P 1'
#
loop_
_entity.id
_entity.type
_entity.pdbx_description
1 polymer ?
#
loop_
_entity_poly.entity_id
_entity_poly.type
_entity_poly.pdbx_seq_one_letter_code
_entity_poly.pdbx_strand_id
1 'polypeptide(L)' 'MSTDNQSPTMVKCPTCGGDASFAPSNRFRPFCSERCKLIDLGAWGNEEFRMPAQTPPEDAPFGDPRTES' A
#
# COMPACT_ATOMS: atom_id res chain seq x y z
N MET A 1 11.80 -21.79 26.13
CA MET A 1 10.97 -21.59 24.93
C MET A 1 9.85 -20.64 25.32
N SER A 2 10.10 -19.33 25.23
CA SER A 2 9.11 -18.32 25.58
C SER A 2 8.10 -18.24 24.45
N THR A 3 6.95 -18.88 24.62
CA THR A 3 5.79 -18.63 23.77
C THR A 3 5.23 -17.29 24.21
N ASP A 4 5.64 -16.21 23.53
CA ASP A 4 5.08 -14.89 23.74
C ASP A 4 3.56 -14.95 23.59
N ASN A 5 2.87 -14.71 24.70
CA ASN A 5 1.44 -14.54 24.81
C ASN A 5 1.03 -13.18 24.20
N GLN A 6 1.32 -12.97 22.91
CA GLN A 6 0.95 -11.75 22.20
C GLN A 6 -0.45 -11.90 21.63
N SER A 7 -1.41 -11.21 22.24
CA SER A 7 -2.71 -10.97 21.63
C SER A 7 -2.50 -10.31 20.25
N PRO A 8 -3.22 -10.76 19.21
CA PRO A 8 -3.03 -10.24 17.86
C PRO A 8 -3.32 -8.74 17.81
N THR A 9 -2.33 -7.95 17.37
CA THR A 9 -2.54 -6.52 17.08
C THR A 9 -3.63 -6.38 16.02
N MET A 10 -4.67 -5.60 16.30
CA MET A 10 -5.75 -5.34 15.32
C MET A 10 -5.43 -4.07 14.53
N VAL A 11 -5.58 -4.13 13.21
CA VAL A 11 -5.41 -3.00 12.29
C VAL A 11 -6.65 -2.81 11.41
N LYS A 12 -6.77 -1.65 10.75
CA LYS A 12 -7.86 -1.40 9.80
C LYS A 12 -7.53 -1.97 8.43
N CYS A 13 -8.46 -2.73 7.87
CA CYS A 13 -8.38 -3.24 6.51
C CYS A 13 -8.42 -2.06 5.53
N PRO A 14 -7.41 -1.88 4.66
CA PRO A 14 -7.35 -0.74 3.76
C PRO A 14 -8.45 -0.77 2.68
N THR A 15 -8.97 -1.96 2.34
CA THR A 15 -10.00 -2.11 1.31
C THR A 15 -11.41 -1.77 1.80
N CYS A 16 -11.74 -2.07 3.05
CA CYS A 16 -13.12 -1.97 3.55
C CYS A 16 -13.28 -1.28 4.91
N GLY A 17 -12.18 -0.90 5.57
CA GLY A 17 -12.18 -0.27 6.90
C GLY A 17 -12.53 -1.19 8.08
N GLY A 18 -12.79 -2.48 7.84
CA GLY A 18 -13.05 -3.47 8.89
C GLY A 18 -11.80 -3.81 9.71
N ASP A 19 -11.97 -4.58 10.79
CA ASP A 19 -10.84 -5.00 11.63
C ASP A 19 -10.11 -6.22 11.04
N ALA A 20 -8.79 -6.18 11.03
CA ALA A 20 -7.92 -7.25 10.56
C ALA A 20 -6.89 -7.61 11.64
N SER A 21 -6.82 -8.90 12.00
CA SER A 21 -5.79 -9.42 12.89
C SER A 21 -4.42 -9.37 12.21
N PHE A 22 -3.45 -8.71 12.82
CA PHE A 22 -2.05 -8.63 12.41
C PHE A 22 -1.22 -9.74 13.06
N ALA A 23 -1.68 -11.00 13.00
CA ALA A 23 -0.93 -12.18 13.45
C ALA A 23 -0.78 -13.26 12.35
N PRO A 24 0.19 -14.18 12.46
CA PRO A 24 0.40 -15.26 11.47
C PRO A 24 -0.83 -16.12 11.15
N SER A 25 -1.80 -16.18 12.05
CA SER A 25 -3.10 -16.86 11.84
C SER A 25 -3.92 -16.22 10.73
N ASN A 26 -3.78 -14.92 10.48
CA ASN A 26 -4.35 -14.24 9.32
C ASN A 26 -3.33 -14.24 8.17
N ARG A 27 -3.58 -15.06 7.15
CA ARG A 27 -2.73 -15.15 5.94
C ARG A 27 -2.87 -13.97 4.98
N PHE A 28 -3.90 -13.14 5.18
CA PHE A 28 -4.25 -12.04 4.28
C PHE A 28 -3.90 -10.67 4.84
N ARG A 29 -3.09 -10.58 5.89
CA ARG A 29 -2.64 -9.29 6.47
C ARG A 29 -2.07 -8.35 5.38
N PRO A 30 -2.37 -7.05 5.42
CA PRO A 30 -3.18 -6.32 6.42
C PRO A 30 -4.69 -6.37 6.18
N PHE A 31 -5.17 -7.18 5.23
CA PHE A 31 -6.59 -7.30 4.89
C PHE A 31 -7.34 -8.23 5.84
N CYS A 32 -8.65 -8.00 5.97
CA CYS A 32 -9.53 -8.86 6.79
C CYS A 32 -9.88 -10.19 6.11
N SER A 33 -9.70 -10.31 4.79
CA SER A 33 -10.05 -11.50 4.01
C SER A 33 -9.32 -11.55 2.67
N GLU A 34 -9.31 -12.73 2.03
CA GLU A 34 -8.82 -12.93 0.67
C GLU A 34 -9.52 -12.02 -0.35
N ARG A 35 -10.85 -11.87 -0.22
CA ARG A 35 -11.64 -10.98 -1.08
C ARG A 35 -11.10 -9.56 -1.07
N CYS A 36 -10.79 -9.00 0.11
CA CYS A 36 -10.26 -7.64 0.22
C CYS A 36 -8.87 -7.51 -0.42
N LYS A 37 -8.00 -8.51 -0.22
CA LYS A 37 -6.69 -8.57 -0.90
C LYS A 37 -6.84 -8.57 -2.42
N LEU A 38 -7.78 -9.35 -2.98
CA LEU A 38 -7.99 -9.43 -4.43
C LEU A 38 -8.57 -8.13 -5.01
N ILE A 39 -9.47 -7.46 -4.28
CA ILE A 39 -10.00 -6.15 -4.68
C ILE A 39 -8.87 -5.11 -4.74
N ASP A 40 -8.01 -5.08 -3.71
CA ASP A 40 -6.85 -4.18 -3.69
C ASP A 40 -5.98 -4.41 -4.93
N LEU A 41 -5.56 -5.65 -5.19
CA LEU A 41 -4.79 -6.01 -6.39
C LEU A 41 -5.49 -5.61 -7.70
N GLY A 42 -6.82 -5.72 -7.76
CA GLY A 42 -7.61 -5.27 -8.91
C GLY A 42 -7.59 -3.76 -9.13
N ALA A 43 -7.59 -2.95 -8.07
CA ALA A 43 -7.51 -1.50 -8.17
C ALA A 43 -6.14 -1.02 -8.71
N TRP A 44 -5.06 -1.75 -8.37
CA TRP A 44 -3.73 -1.50 -8.95
C TRP A 44 -3.67 -1.86 -10.45
N GLY A 45 -4.38 -2.89 -10.89
CA GLY A 45 -4.44 -3.31 -12.29
C GLY A 45 -5.28 -2.39 -13.19
N ASN A 46 -6.20 -1.61 -12.62
CA ASN A 46 -7.12 -0.73 -13.36
C ASN A 46 -6.73 0.75 -13.34
N GLU A 47 -5.50 1.09 -12.93
CA GLU A 47 -4.99 2.48 -12.88
C GLU A 47 -5.85 3.44 -12.03
N GLU A 48 -6.66 2.94 -11.09
CA GLU A 48 -7.50 3.78 -10.23
C GLU A 48 -6.67 4.62 -9.24
N PHE A 49 -5.43 4.18 -8.95
CA PHE A 49 -4.45 4.97 -8.22
C PHE A 49 -3.65 5.86 -9.17
N ARG A 50 -4.29 6.90 -9.72
CA ARG A 50 -3.60 7.94 -10.46
C ARG A 50 -2.94 8.92 -9.48
N MET A 51 -1.61 8.92 -9.41
CA MET A 51 -0.88 10.02 -8.78
C MET A 51 -1.22 11.30 -9.55
N PRO A 52 -1.65 12.39 -8.88
CA PRO A 52 -1.84 13.65 -9.56
C PRO A 52 -0.50 14.05 -10.19
N ALA A 53 -0.48 14.21 -11.51
CA ALA A 53 0.68 14.75 -12.19
C ALA A 53 0.82 16.20 -11.70
N GLN A 54 1.87 16.46 -10.93
CA GLN A 54 2.37 17.82 -10.84
C GLN A 54 2.94 18.13 -12.21
N THR A 55 2.19 18.84 -13.05
CA THR A 55 2.73 19.39 -14.29
C THR A 55 3.96 20.21 -13.89
N PRO A 56 5.17 19.83 -14.31
CA PRO A 56 6.30 20.72 -14.16
C PRO A 56 5.95 22.02 -14.91
N PRO A 57 6.37 23.19 -14.43
CA PRO A 57 6.33 24.39 -15.25
C PRO A 57 6.93 24.07 -16.62
N GLU A 58 6.26 24.51 -17.68
CA GLU A 58 6.63 24.30 -19.09
C GLU A 58 8.06 24.75 -19.44
N ASP A 59 8.68 25.54 -18.56
CA ASP A 59 10.07 26.03 -18.65
C ASP A 59 11.06 25.31 -17.72
N ALA A 60 10.75 24.15 -17.15
CA ALA A 60 11.74 23.37 -16.41
C ALA A 60 12.72 22.73 -17.42
N PRO A 61 13.99 23.19 -17.53
CA PRO A 61 14.96 22.46 -18.31
C PRO A 61 15.10 21.09 -17.65
N PHE A 62 14.81 20.02 -18.40
CA PHE A 62 15.18 18.67 -18.00
C PHE A 62 16.66 18.71 -17.67
N GLY A 63 17.00 18.64 -16.38
CA GLY A 63 18.37 18.78 -15.92
C GLY A 63 19.23 17.72 -16.60
N ASP A 64 20.03 18.13 -17.57
CA ASP A 64 21.10 17.31 -18.12
C ASP A 64 22.17 17.22 -17.02
N PRO A 65 22.42 16.05 -16.42
CA PRO A 65 23.42 15.90 -15.36
C PRO A 65 24.86 16.15 -15.86
N ARG A 66 25.07 16.48 -17.13
CA ARG A 66 26.39 16.81 -17.71
C ARG A 66 26.70 18.30 -17.76
N THR A 67 25.87 19.17 -17.18
CA THR A 67 26.13 20.62 -17.11
C THR A 67 26.59 21.09 -15.74
N GLU A 68 27.25 20.23 -14.96
CA GLU A 68 28.16 20.67 -13.90
C GLU A 68 29.61 20.45 -14.37
N SER A 69 30.29 21.54 -14.70
CA SER A 69 31.73 21.66 -14.90
C SER A 69 32.18 23.05 -14.47
#